data_AF-A0A7J7SDL8-F1
#
_entry.id   AF-A0A7J7SDL8-F1
#
_cell.length_a   1.000
_cell.length_b   1.000
_cell.length_c   1.000
_cell.angle_alpha   90.00
_cell.angle_beta   90.00
_cell.angle_gamma   90.00
#
_symmetry.space_group_name_H-M   'P 1'
#
loop_
_entity.id
_entity.type
_entity.pdbx_description
1 polymer ?
#
loop_
_entity_poly.entity_id
_entity_poly.type
_entity_poly.pdbx_seq_one_letter_code
_entity_poly.pdbx_strand_id
1 'polypeptide(L)'
;MLGQKLPRRPQPGPGEQLTVFQFWSYVETLDSPSMEAYVTETAEEVLLVQNLNSDDQAVVLKALRLAPEGRLRRDGLRALSTLLVHGNNKVMAAVSTQLRSLSLGPAFRERALLCFLNQLEDEDVQTRVAGCLALGCIKAPEGIEPLVYLCQTDTEVVREAARQSLQQCGEEGQSAHRRLEESLDALPRIFGPGSMASTAF
;
A
#
# COMPACT_ATOMS: atom_id res chain seq x y z
N MET A 1 -23.07 -9.94 -35.09
CA MET A 1 -23.10 -8.54 -35.59
C MET A 1 -24.19 -7.78 -34.85
N LEU A 2 -23.81 -7.08 -33.77
CA LEU A 2 -24.70 -6.28 -32.91
C LEU A 2 -24.49 -4.81 -33.27
N GLY A 3 -25.42 -4.25 -34.05
CA GLY A 3 -25.48 -2.81 -34.31
C GLY A 3 -25.74 -2.08 -33.00
N GLN A 4 -24.73 -1.35 -32.54
CA GLN A 4 -24.81 -0.50 -31.36
C GLN A 4 -26.00 0.48 -31.44
N LYS A 5 -26.78 0.52 -30.37
CA LYS A 5 -27.11 1.75 -29.63
C LYS A 5 -27.84 1.39 -28.33
N LEU A 6 -27.21 1.64 -27.20
CA LEU A 6 -27.87 1.63 -25.89
C LEU A 6 -28.46 3.03 -25.57
N PRO A 7 -29.55 3.10 -24.79
CA PRO A 7 -30.51 4.21 -24.77
C PRO A 7 -29.95 5.54 -24.21
N ARG A 8 -30.54 6.65 -24.66
CA ARG A 8 -30.23 8.01 -24.21
C ARG A 8 -30.92 8.35 -22.87
N ARG A 9 -30.08 8.80 -21.93
CA ARG A 9 -30.24 9.66 -20.72
C ARG A 9 -31.58 9.67 -19.93
N PRO A 10 -31.53 9.38 -18.61
CA PRO A 10 -32.49 9.91 -17.64
C PRO A 10 -32.24 11.42 -17.37
N GLN A 11 -33.30 12.15 -17.03
CA GLN A 11 -33.30 13.56 -16.64
C GLN A 11 -32.75 13.79 -15.20
N PRO A 12 -32.40 15.05 -14.82
CA PRO A 12 -31.34 15.33 -13.87
C PRO A 12 -31.76 15.26 -12.39
N GLY A 13 -30.94 14.62 -11.56
CA GLY A 13 -30.94 14.61 -10.09
C GLY A 13 -29.55 14.19 -9.58
N PRO A 14 -29.16 14.50 -8.32
CA PRO A 14 -27.77 14.39 -7.87
C PRO A 14 -27.41 12.94 -7.58
N GLY A 15 -26.84 12.28 -8.58
CA GLY A 15 -26.37 10.90 -8.53
C GLY A 15 -26.45 10.29 -9.92
N GLU A 16 -25.31 9.84 -10.46
CA GLU A 16 -25.29 9.14 -11.74
C GLU A 16 -26.11 7.85 -11.62
N GLN A 17 -27.24 7.77 -12.35
CA GLN A 17 -28.03 6.55 -12.42
C GLN A 17 -27.45 5.63 -13.49
N LEU A 18 -27.01 4.44 -13.08
CA LEU A 18 -26.49 3.38 -13.96
C LEU A 18 -27.51 2.24 -14.05
N THR A 19 -27.78 1.77 -15.26
CA THR A 19 -28.57 0.55 -15.47
C THR A 19 -27.71 -0.70 -15.25
N VAL A 20 -28.35 -1.81 -14.86
CA VAL A 20 -27.66 -3.11 -14.74
C VAL A 20 -26.99 -3.52 -16.06
N PHE A 21 -27.59 -3.20 -17.21
CA PHE A 21 -26.99 -3.46 -18.53
C PHE A 21 -25.74 -2.61 -18.81
N GLN A 22 -25.71 -1.35 -18.37
CA GLN A 22 -24.52 -0.50 -18.51
C GLN A 22 -23.39 -1.00 -17.61
N PHE A 23 -23.71 -1.37 -16.37
CA PHE A 23 -22.74 -1.99 -15.47
C PHE A 23 -22.22 -3.33 -16.03
N TRP A 24 -23.11 -4.15 -16.58
CA TRP A 24 -22.75 -5.40 -17.22
C TRP A 24 -21.84 -5.22 -18.42
N SER A 25 -22.22 -4.33 -19.35
CA SER A 25 -21.41 -4.02 -20.52
C SER A 25 -20.05 -3.46 -20.12
N TYR A 26 -19.96 -2.69 -19.04
CA TYR A 26 -18.69 -2.20 -18.51
C TYR A 26 -17.79 -3.34 -17.99
N VAL A 27 -18.34 -4.26 -17.21
CA VAL A 27 -17.57 -5.43 -16.71
C VAL A 27 -17.03 -6.28 -17.85
N GLU A 28 -17.81 -6.47 -18.92
CA GLU A 28 -17.35 -7.19 -20.12
C GLU A 28 -16.22 -6.46 -20.88
N THR A 29 -16.00 -5.16 -20.62
CA THR A 29 -14.84 -4.42 -21.17
C THR A 29 -13.58 -4.50 -20.31
N LEU A 30 -13.67 -4.95 -19.06
CA LEU A 30 -12.50 -5.21 -18.22
C LEU A 30 -11.85 -6.52 -18.69
N ASP A 31 -10.51 -6.64 -18.61
CA ASP A 31 -9.68 -7.74 -19.12
C ASP A 31 -10.16 -9.16 -18.71
N SER A 32 -11.20 -9.63 -19.40
CA SER A 32 -11.71 -10.98 -19.50
C SER A 32 -12.28 -11.72 -18.26
N PRO A 33 -13.01 -11.10 -17.31
CA PRO A 33 -13.95 -11.84 -16.48
C PRO A 33 -15.39 -11.72 -17.03
N SER A 34 -16.14 -12.83 -17.06
CA SER A 34 -17.61 -12.74 -17.17
C SER A 34 -18.16 -11.96 -15.96
N MET A 35 -19.39 -11.44 -16.06
CA MET A 35 -20.06 -10.83 -14.89
C MET A 35 -20.03 -11.75 -13.67
N GLU A 36 -20.25 -13.05 -13.87
CA GLU A 36 -20.17 -14.07 -12.83
C GLU A 36 -18.77 -14.15 -12.20
N ALA A 37 -17.72 -14.18 -13.00
CA ALA A 37 -16.34 -14.19 -12.52
C ALA A 37 -16.02 -12.90 -11.75
N TYR A 38 -16.42 -11.74 -12.28
CA TYR A 38 -16.20 -10.46 -11.63
C TYR A 38 -16.89 -10.39 -10.25
N VAL A 39 -18.18 -10.77 -10.17
CA VAL A 39 -18.93 -10.77 -8.91
C VAL A 39 -18.32 -11.77 -7.92
N THR A 40 -17.95 -12.96 -8.38
CA THR A 40 -17.36 -13.99 -7.53
C THR A 40 -16.03 -13.55 -6.96
N GLU A 41 -15.10 -13.09 -7.81
CA GLU A 41 -13.79 -12.65 -7.34
C GLU A 41 -13.88 -11.42 -6.44
N THR A 42 -14.80 -10.49 -6.73
CA THR A 42 -15.04 -9.31 -5.88
C THR A 42 -15.59 -9.74 -4.52
N ALA A 43 -16.55 -10.66 -4.49
CA ALA A 43 -17.10 -11.18 -3.23
C ALA A 43 -16.04 -11.92 -2.41
N GLU A 44 -15.17 -12.69 -3.06
CA GLU A 44 -14.04 -13.36 -2.41
C GLU A 44 -13.04 -12.36 -1.81
N GLU A 45 -12.71 -11.27 -2.53
CA GLU A 45 -11.85 -10.21 -2.00
C GLU A 45 -12.51 -9.50 -0.81
N VAL A 46 -13.79 -9.14 -0.91
CA VAL A 46 -14.53 -8.50 0.20
C VAL A 46 -14.52 -9.39 1.44
N LEU A 47 -14.78 -10.70 1.29
CA LEU A 47 -14.74 -11.64 2.41
C LEU A 47 -13.32 -11.78 2.98
N LEU A 48 -12.30 -11.80 2.13
CA LEU A 48 -10.91 -11.83 2.57
C LEU A 48 -10.56 -10.59 3.40
N VAL A 49 -10.88 -9.39 2.90
CA VAL A 49 -10.64 -8.12 3.59
C VAL A 49 -11.37 -8.08 4.94
N GLN A 50 -12.63 -8.54 4.99
CA GLN A 50 -13.37 -8.65 6.25
C GLN A 50 -12.65 -9.53 7.28
N ASN A 51 -12.13 -10.68 6.86
CA ASN A 51 -11.41 -11.57 7.76
C ASN A 51 -10.04 -11.01 8.17
N LEU A 52 -9.34 -10.30 7.27
CA LEU A 52 -8.07 -9.63 7.57
C LEU A 52 -8.24 -8.48 8.56
N ASN A 53 -9.37 -7.79 8.52
CA ASN A 53 -9.71 -6.70 9.46
C ASN A 53 -10.37 -7.21 10.75
N SER A 54 -10.38 -8.52 11.00
CA SER A 54 -10.96 -9.08 12.23
C SER A 54 -10.08 -8.79 13.45
N ASP A 55 -10.71 -8.49 14.59
CA ASP A 55 -10.01 -8.39 15.87
C ASP A 55 -9.45 -9.74 16.34
N ASP A 56 -10.03 -10.85 15.88
CA ASP A 56 -9.57 -12.20 16.19
C ASP A 56 -8.35 -12.59 15.34
N GLN A 57 -7.19 -12.62 15.99
CA GLN A 57 -5.92 -12.96 15.39
C GLN A 57 -5.90 -14.36 14.76
N ALA A 58 -6.69 -15.31 15.26
CA ALA A 58 -6.80 -16.63 14.66
C ALA A 58 -7.55 -16.57 13.31
N VAL A 59 -8.57 -15.72 13.19
CA VAL A 59 -9.28 -15.46 11.93
C VAL A 59 -8.35 -14.80 10.93
N VAL A 60 -7.60 -13.78 11.34
CA VAL A 60 -6.60 -13.12 10.47
C VAL A 60 -5.56 -14.11 9.97
N LEU A 61 -4.95 -14.91 10.85
CA LEU A 61 -3.95 -15.90 10.46
C LEU A 61 -4.51 -16.99 9.56
N LYS A 62 -5.77 -17.41 9.78
CA LYS A 62 -6.46 -18.36 8.89
C LYS A 62 -6.70 -17.74 7.52
N ALA A 63 -7.12 -16.48 7.46
CA ALA A 63 -7.33 -15.75 6.22
C ALA A 63 -6.03 -15.62 5.42
N LEU A 64 -4.91 -15.24 6.06
CA LEU A 64 -3.60 -15.16 5.41
C LEU A 64 -3.16 -16.49 4.80
N ARG A 65 -3.37 -17.62 5.50
CA ARG A 65 -3.03 -18.96 4.98
C ARG A 65 -3.88 -19.38 3.79
N LEU A 66 -5.14 -18.98 3.77
CA LEU A 66 -6.09 -19.36 2.73
C LEU A 66 -6.15 -18.37 1.57
N ALA A 67 -5.51 -17.20 1.70
CA ALA A 67 -5.51 -16.16 0.68
C ALA A 67 -4.73 -16.63 -0.56
N PRO A 68 -5.41 -16.85 -1.70
CA PRO A 68 -4.73 -17.28 -2.92
C PRO A 68 -4.11 -16.08 -3.64
N GLU A 69 -2.96 -16.34 -4.27
CA GLU A 69 -2.06 -15.36 -4.87
C GLU A 69 -2.73 -14.42 -5.90
N GLY A 70 -3.78 -14.90 -6.59
CA GLY A 70 -4.50 -14.13 -7.61
C GLY A 70 -5.54 -13.13 -7.09
N ARG A 71 -6.05 -13.31 -5.86
CA ARG A 71 -7.28 -12.63 -5.38
C ARG A 71 -7.06 -11.33 -4.59
N LEU A 72 -5.81 -10.99 -4.30
CA LEU A 72 -5.48 -9.76 -3.58
C LEU A 72 -5.43 -8.58 -4.56
N ARG A 73 -6.56 -7.90 -4.78
CA ARG A 73 -6.58 -6.63 -5.53
C ARG A 73 -6.26 -5.48 -4.56
N ARG A 74 -6.71 -4.27 -4.89
CA ARG A 74 -6.32 -3.05 -4.20
C ARG A 74 -6.69 -3.08 -2.71
N ASP A 75 -7.91 -3.49 -2.38
CA ASP A 75 -8.40 -3.40 -1.00
C ASP A 75 -7.82 -4.53 -0.14
N GLY A 76 -7.62 -5.72 -0.73
CA GLY A 76 -6.85 -6.80 -0.12
C GLY A 76 -5.40 -6.39 0.18
N LEU A 77 -4.71 -5.74 -0.77
CA LEU A 77 -3.34 -5.25 -0.58
C LEU A 77 -3.27 -4.16 0.50
N ARG A 78 -4.23 -3.23 0.54
CA ARG A 78 -4.32 -2.23 1.62
C ARG A 78 -4.53 -2.90 2.98
N ALA A 79 -5.40 -3.91 3.07
CA ALA A 79 -5.60 -4.65 4.31
C ALA A 79 -4.32 -5.41 4.77
N LEU A 80 -3.55 -5.95 3.82
CA LEU A 80 -2.26 -6.55 4.17
C LEU A 80 -1.27 -5.52 4.69
N SER A 81 -1.14 -4.35 4.06
CA SER A 81 -0.19 -3.34 4.53
C SER A 81 -0.59 -2.73 5.87
N THR A 82 -1.89 -2.53 6.15
CA THR A 82 -2.34 -2.04 7.46
C THR A 82 -2.05 -3.02 8.60
N LEU A 83 -2.05 -4.33 8.33
CA LEU A 83 -1.65 -5.37 9.28
C LEU A 83 -0.14 -5.35 9.60
N LEU A 84 0.71 -4.75 8.76
CA LEU A 84 2.11 -4.51 9.10
C LEU A 84 2.29 -3.44 10.19
N VAL A 85 1.27 -2.63 10.43
CA VAL A 85 1.28 -1.55 11.42
C VAL A 85 0.56 -1.96 12.70
N HIS A 86 -0.63 -2.57 12.56
CA HIS A 86 -1.52 -2.85 13.68
C HIS A 86 -1.54 -4.33 14.10
N GLY A 87 -0.96 -5.22 13.29
CA GLY A 87 -0.91 -6.65 13.58
C GLY A 87 0.06 -6.96 14.73
N ASN A 88 -0.18 -8.07 15.44
CA ASN A 88 0.82 -8.58 16.38
C ASN A 88 2.04 -9.15 15.63
N ASN A 89 3.13 -9.42 16.37
CA ASN A 89 4.38 -9.94 15.79
C ASN A 89 4.20 -11.18 14.90
N LYS A 90 3.24 -12.07 15.21
CA LYS A 90 2.97 -13.27 14.40
C LYS A 90 2.28 -12.91 13.08
N VAL A 91 1.29 -12.03 13.14
CA VAL A 91 0.57 -11.53 11.96
C VAL A 91 1.51 -10.73 11.06
N MET A 92 2.28 -9.79 11.62
CA MET A 92 3.27 -9.02 10.87
C MET A 92 4.25 -9.95 10.14
N ALA A 93 4.82 -10.94 10.84
CA ALA A 93 5.74 -11.89 10.23
C ALA A 93 5.09 -12.72 9.11
N ALA A 94 3.83 -13.15 9.29
CA ALA A 94 3.07 -13.88 8.28
C ALA A 94 2.81 -13.02 7.04
N VAL A 95 2.38 -11.77 7.22
CA VAL A 95 2.14 -10.81 6.13
C VAL A 95 3.44 -10.49 5.38
N SER A 96 4.52 -10.16 6.08
CA SER A 96 5.82 -9.89 5.44
C SER A 96 6.33 -11.08 4.62
N THR A 97 6.13 -12.30 5.12
CA THR A 97 6.52 -13.53 4.41
C THR A 97 5.65 -13.74 3.18
N GLN A 98 4.34 -13.54 3.31
CA GLN A 98 3.39 -13.68 2.22
C GLN A 98 3.66 -12.65 1.11
N LEU A 99 3.78 -11.36 1.44
CA LEU A 99 4.10 -10.31 0.47
C LEU A 99 5.39 -10.63 -0.29
N ARG A 100 6.45 -11.06 0.41
CA ARG A 100 7.71 -11.45 -0.23
C ARG A 100 7.57 -12.64 -1.18
N SER A 101 6.81 -13.66 -0.77
CA SER A 101 6.57 -14.86 -1.60
C SER A 101 5.76 -14.52 -2.84
N LEU A 102 4.66 -13.79 -2.67
CA LEU A 102 3.76 -13.42 -3.77
C LEU A 102 4.43 -12.48 -4.78
N SER A 103 5.31 -11.58 -4.31
CA SER A 103 6.07 -10.65 -5.16
C SER A 103 7.17 -11.32 -5.99
N LEU A 104 7.35 -12.64 -5.90
CA LEU A 104 8.11 -13.40 -6.90
C LEU A 104 7.35 -13.50 -8.23
N GLY A 105 6.01 -13.42 -8.19
CA GLY A 105 5.17 -13.36 -9.39
C GLY A 105 5.11 -11.94 -9.95
N PRO A 106 5.42 -11.71 -11.26
CA PRO A 106 5.52 -10.37 -11.83
C PRO A 106 4.19 -9.60 -11.79
N ALA A 107 3.07 -10.25 -12.12
CA ALA A 107 1.75 -9.62 -12.11
C ALA A 107 1.31 -9.18 -10.71
N PHE A 108 1.60 -9.99 -9.68
CA PHE A 108 1.33 -9.60 -8.30
C PHE A 108 2.26 -8.46 -7.88
N ARG A 109 3.55 -8.54 -8.19
CA ARG A 109 4.55 -7.52 -7.84
C ARG A 109 4.16 -6.15 -8.42
N GLU A 110 3.78 -6.09 -9.68
CA GLU A 110 3.37 -4.85 -10.34
C GLU A 110 2.16 -4.21 -9.64
N ARG A 111 1.11 -5.00 -9.40
CA ARG A 111 -0.09 -4.54 -8.69
C ARG A 111 0.20 -4.09 -7.26
N ALA A 112 1.02 -4.85 -6.53
CA ALA A 112 1.43 -4.52 -5.16
C ALA A 112 2.26 -3.22 -5.13
N LEU A 113 3.23 -3.07 -6.04
CA LEU A 113 4.05 -1.88 -6.16
C LEU A 113 3.19 -0.63 -6.39
N LEU A 114 2.29 -0.66 -7.38
CA LEU A 114 1.38 0.45 -7.65
C LEU A 114 0.50 0.78 -6.44
N CYS A 115 -0.04 -0.24 -5.77
CA CYS A 115 -0.86 -0.04 -4.58
C CYS A 115 -0.07 0.63 -3.44
N PHE A 116 1.13 0.16 -3.15
CA PHE A 116 1.92 0.63 -2.00
C PHE A 116 2.59 1.99 -2.27
N LEU A 117 2.98 2.29 -3.52
CA LEU A 117 3.40 3.64 -3.91
C LEU A 117 2.27 4.65 -3.72
N ASN A 118 1.04 4.31 -4.13
CA ASN A 118 -0.13 5.18 -3.91
C ASN A 118 -0.41 5.41 -2.40
N GLN A 119 -0.04 4.48 -1.51
CA GLN A 119 -0.19 4.68 -0.07
C GLN A 119 0.80 5.70 0.51
N LEU A 120 1.92 5.98 -0.17
CA LEU A 120 2.92 6.97 0.28
C LEU A 120 2.40 8.41 0.21
N GLU A 121 1.35 8.67 -0.57
CA GLU A 121 0.74 9.98 -0.75
C GLU A 121 -0.60 10.11 -0.02
N ASP A 122 -0.98 9.11 0.78
CA ASP A 122 -2.24 9.11 1.52
C ASP A 122 -2.23 10.18 2.63
N GLU A 123 -3.38 10.82 2.88
CA GLU A 123 -3.51 11.85 3.92
C GLU A 123 -3.25 11.27 5.32
N ASP A 124 -3.63 10.00 5.52
CA ASP A 124 -3.45 9.31 6.79
C ASP A 124 -2.00 8.84 7.00
N VAL A 125 -1.44 9.22 8.16
CA VAL A 125 -0.06 8.90 8.55
C VAL A 125 0.15 7.39 8.64
N GLN A 126 -0.81 6.64 9.20
CA GLN A 126 -0.66 5.19 9.37
C GLN A 126 -0.66 4.46 8.01
N THR A 127 -1.43 4.98 7.06
CA THR A 127 -1.46 4.48 5.68
C THR A 127 -0.12 4.71 4.98
N ARG A 128 0.52 5.87 5.17
CA ARG A 128 1.89 6.11 4.65
C ARG A 128 2.91 5.17 5.29
N VAL A 129 2.87 4.98 6.61
CA VAL A 129 3.72 4.00 7.33
C VAL A 129 3.53 2.60 6.73
N ALA A 130 2.28 2.16 6.55
CA ALA A 130 1.95 0.87 5.97
C ALA A 130 2.52 0.71 4.54
N GLY A 131 2.40 1.74 3.71
CA GLY A 131 2.99 1.78 2.36
C GLY A 131 4.51 1.61 2.39
N CYS A 132 5.21 2.36 3.27
CA CYS A 132 6.66 2.23 3.46
C CYS A 132 7.06 0.79 3.82
N LEU A 133 6.45 0.22 4.85
CA LEU A 133 6.77 -1.14 5.33
C LEU A 133 6.49 -2.21 4.26
N ALA A 134 5.39 -2.06 3.52
CA ALA A 134 5.00 -2.99 2.47
C ALA A 134 5.99 -2.97 1.29
N LEU A 135 6.46 -1.78 0.86
CA LEU A 135 7.50 -1.64 -0.17
C LEU A 135 8.81 -2.34 0.24
N GLY A 136 9.16 -2.26 1.53
CA GLY A 136 10.33 -2.96 2.08
C GLY A 136 10.17 -4.48 2.05
N CYS A 137 8.99 -4.98 2.40
CA CYS A 137 8.67 -6.40 2.36
C CYS A 137 8.83 -7.01 0.95
N ILE A 138 8.39 -6.28 -0.08
CA ILE A 138 8.49 -6.70 -1.49
C ILE A 138 9.83 -6.36 -2.15
N LYS A 139 10.72 -5.66 -1.42
CA LYS A 139 12.03 -5.19 -1.90
C LYS A 139 11.92 -4.46 -3.23
N ALA A 140 11.17 -3.36 -3.23
CA ALA A 140 10.94 -2.54 -4.42
C ALA A 140 12.04 -1.48 -4.62
N PRO A 141 13.01 -1.66 -5.53
CA PRO A 141 13.93 -0.59 -5.89
C PRO A 141 13.20 0.64 -6.47
N GLU A 142 12.06 0.43 -7.12
CA GLU A 142 11.21 1.50 -7.66
C GLU A 142 10.65 2.43 -6.57
N GLY A 143 10.63 1.98 -5.31
CA GLY A 143 10.23 2.78 -4.15
C GLY A 143 11.36 3.59 -3.51
N ILE A 144 12.62 3.43 -3.91
CA ILE A 144 13.77 4.04 -3.22
C ILE A 144 13.68 5.58 -3.21
N GLU A 145 13.46 6.21 -4.36
CA GLU A 145 13.37 7.68 -4.45
C GLU A 145 12.19 8.25 -3.63
N PRO A 146 10.95 7.72 -3.74
CA PRO A 146 9.85 8.10 -2.86
C PRO A 146 10.16 7.93 -1.37
N LEU A 147 10.80 6.82 -0.98
CA LEU A 147 11.16 6.56 0.42
C LEU A 147 12.22 7.55 0.93
N VAL A 148 13.22 7.90 0.12
CA VAL A 148 14.23 8.92 0.46
C VAL A 148 13.56 10.28 0.65
N TYR A 149 12.61 10.65 -0.21
CA TYR A 149 11.85 11.89 -0.06
C TYR A 149 11.10 11.92 1.28
N LEU A 150 10.34 10.87 1.60
CA LEU A 150 9.60 10.79 2.86
C LEU A 150 10.50 10.86 4.09
N CYS A 151 11.72 10.30 4.02
CA CYS A 151 12.70 10.40 5.10
C CYS A 151 13.09 11.84 5.47
N GLN A 152 12.89 12.80 4.55
CA GLN A 152 13.25 14.21 4.73
C GLN A 152 12.05 15.09 5.05
N THR A 153 10.87 14.77 4.50
CA THR A 153 9.74 15.71 4.44
C THR A 153 8.57 15.35 5.36
N ASP A 154 8.41 14.08 5.74
CA ASP A 154 7.22 13.62 6.48
C ASP A 154 7.37 13.72 8.01
N THR A 155 6.42 13.17 8.74
CA THR A 155 6.41 12.97 10.19
C THR A 155 7.43 11.92 10.63
N GLU A 156 7.89 12.00 11.89
CA GLU A 156 8.96 11.13 12.39
C GLU A 156 8.64 9.62 12.27
N VAL A 157 7.38 9.23 12.54
CA VAL A 157 6.92 7.84 12.40
C VAL A 157 7.01 7.35 10.95
N VAL A 158 6.69 8.19 9.96
CA VAL A 158 6.81 7.83 8.54
C VAL A 158 8.28 7.80 8.12
N ARG A 159 9.11 8.73 8.60
CA ARG A 159 10.56 8.75 8.33
C ARG A 159 11.22 7.47 8.80
N GLU A 160 10.91 7.00 10.00
CA GLU A 160 11.48 5.77 10.54
C GLU A 160 11.06 4.55 9.72
N ALA A 161 9.77 4.45 9.37
CA ALA A 161 9.28 3.39 8.49
C ALA A 161 9.96 3.42 7.11
N ALA A 162 10.19 4.61 6.54
CA ALA A 162 10.87 4.78 5.27
C ALA A 162 12.35 4.36 5.35
N ARG A 163 13.07 4.74 6.41
CA ARG A 163 14.45 4.29 6.67
C ARG A 163 14.53 2.78 6.82
N GLN A 164 13.65 2.18 7.62
CA GLN A 164 13.56 0.73 7.78
C GLN A 164 13.32 0.04 6.43
N SER A 165 12.45 0.60 5.59
CA SER A 165 12.14 0.08 4.26
C SER A 165 13.34 0.15 3.31
N LEU A 166 14.06 1.28 3.29
CA LEU A 166 15.29 1.44 2.51
C LEU A 166 16.34 0.38 2.84
N GLN A 167 16.49 0.01 4.11
CA GLN A 167 17.41 -1.06 4.52
C GLN A 167 17.02 -2.44 3.94
N GLN A 168 15.74 -2.66 3.66
CA GLN A 168 15.21 -3.92 3.11
C GLN A 168 15.30 -3.98 1.57
N CYS A 169 15.36 -2.84 0.89
CA CYS A 169 15.46 -2.72 -0.57
C CYS A 169 16.86 -3.01 -1.16
N GLY A 170 17.64 -3.89 -0.52
CA GLY A 170 18.95 -4.33 -1.01
C GLY A 170 20.04 -3.24 -0.95
N GLU A 171 21.09 -3.43 -1.74
CA GLU A 171 22.29 -2.58 -1.72
C GLU A 171 22.01 -1.13 -2.13
N GLU A 172 21.12 -0.93 -3.11
CA GLU A 172 20.71 0.40 -3.59
C GLU A 172 20.00 1.18 -2.47
N GLY A 173 19.04 0.54 -1.80
CA GLY A 173 18.32 1.14 -0.67
C GLY A 173 19.23 1.46 0.52
N GLN A 174 20.15 0.54 0.88
CA GLN A 174 21.14 0.76 1.94
C GLN A 174 22.12 1.90 1.60
N SER A 175 22.50 2.02 0.33
CA SER A 175 23.37 3.10 -0.13
C SER A 175 22.64 4.45 -0.12
N ALA A 176 21.37 4.48 -0.50
CA ALA A 176 20.52 5.66 -0.39
C ALA A 176 20.35 6.11 1.08
N HIS A 177 20.13 5.16 1.99
CA HIS A 177 20.05 5.45 3.43
C HIS A 177 21.35 6.03 3.99
N ARG A 178 22.52 5.47 3.64
CA ARG A 178 23.82 6.01 4.10
C ARG A 178 24.05 7.44 3.63
N ARG A 179 23.77 7.73 2.36
CA ARG A 179 23.88 9.08 1.80
C ARG A 179 22.96 10.07 2.51
N LEU A 180 21.76 9.63 2.87
CA LEU A 180 20.82 10.43 3.65
C LEU A 180 21.41 10.79 5.02
N GLU A 181 21.95 9.82 5.76
CA GLU A 181 22.58 10.06 7.07
C GLU A 181 23.78 11.01 6.97
N GLU A 182 24.67 10.78 6.01
CA GLU A 182 25.81 11.67 5.74
C GLU A 182 25.38 13.11 5.46
N SER A 183 24.29 13.30 4.70
CA SER A 183 23.76 14.63 4.38
C SER A 183 23.17 15.34 5.61
N LEU A 184 22.54 14.60 6.53
CA LEU A 184 21.97 15.15 7.75
C LEU A 184 23.06 15.50 8.77
N ASP A 185 24.10 14.68 8.87
CA ASP A 185 25.25 14.91 9.76
C ASP A 185 26.14 16.07 9.29
N ALA A 186 26.21 16.31 7.97
CA ALA A 186 26.94 17.44 7.40
C ALA A 186 26.27 18.80 7.64
N LEU A 187 24.99 18.84 8.05
CA LEU A 187 24.33 20.09 8.40
C LEU A 187 24.82 20.56 9.78
N PRO A 188 25.39 21.78 9.91
CA PRO A 188 25.75 22.30 11.23
C PRO A 188 24.50 22.31 12.11
N ARG A 189 24.61 21.72 13.30
CA ARG A 189 23.54 21.73 14.32
C ARG A 189 23.36 23.16 14.84
N ILE A 190 22.69 24.00 14.06
CA ILE A 190 22.48 25.43 14.35
C ILE A 190 21.60 25.62 15.59
N PHE A 191 20.88 24.60 16.03
CA PHE A 191 20.08 24.60 17.26
C PHE A 191 20.42 23.42 18.18
N GLY A 192 21.62 23.43 18.76
CA GLY A 192 21.90 22.64 19.96
C GLY A 192 21.30 23.32 21.20
N PRO A 193 20.61 22.61 22.11
CA PRO A 193 20.12 23.17 23.37
C PRO A 193 21.31 23.46 24.29
N GLY A 194 21.89 24.65 24.17
CA GLY A 194 23.06 25.06 24.95
C GLY A 194 23.59 26.46 24.66
N SER A 195 23.20 27.09 23.54
CA SER A 195 23.64 28.45 23.23
C SER A 195 22.64 29.50 23.71
N MET A 196 22.43 29.57 25.03
CA MET A 196 21.94 30.78 25.70
C MET A 196 22.94 31.15 26.79
N ALA A 197 24.16 31.50 26.38
CA ALA A 197 25.06 32.26 27.24
C ALA A 197 24.50 33.69 27.33
N SER A 198 23.75 33.94 28.40
CA SER A 198 23.27 35.25 28.81
C SER A 198 24.48 36.16 29.05
N THR A 199 24.77 37.07 28.13
CA THR A 199 25.63 38.23 28.40
C THR A 199 24.73 39.38 28.83
N ALA A 200 24.53 39.52 30.14
CA ALA A 200 24.03 40.76 30.73
C ALA A 200 25.24 41.61 31.17
N PHE A 201 25.33 42.81 30.59
CA PHE A 201 26.12 43.94 31.06
C PHE A 201 25.34 44.71 32.12
#